data_AF-A0A9J7MH56-F1
#
_entry.id   AF-A0A9J7MH56-F1
#
_cell.length_a   1.000
_cell.length_b   1.000
_cell.length_c   1.000
_cell.angle_alpha   90.00
_cell.angle_beta   90.00
_cell.angle_gamma   90.00
#
_symmetry.space_group_name_H-M   'P 1'
#
loop_
_entity.id
_entity.type
_entity.pdbx_description
1 polymer ?
#
loop_
_entity_poly.entity_id
_entity_poly.type
_entity_poly.pdbx_seq_one_letter_code
_entity_poly.pdbx_strand_id
1 'polypeptide(L)'
;MYAFRSTGRLFMSSRGGPTLASLIYKVRFCQASALNGAALKLVEAHVDWASQLTAHTARIRGRKWLPGSHGPKFPEFLAPPKDGYVHVFTPVEKVDCSPEECAPAMRQVIRDVLERRKEGALLFRGLPLATAEDFSRALVNLGLKLTSYKGGGGIRHQLAEAVDTASDEPPEFCIEPHHDLAYTNHYPEKIMFFCIDPPPPGTGGETVLADVRDILPRLDKDVVAWRNSGSLESCTYNIFLLAVLAYTTVGNRPSKWRISLM
;
A
#
# COMPACT_ATOMS: atom_id res chain seq x y z
N MET A 1 -1.50 8.89 7.32
CA MET A 1 -2.32 8.09 6.41
C MET A 1 -3.32 8.99 5.70
N TYR A 2 -3.56 8.83 4.40
CA TYR A 2 -4.51 9.68 3.69
C TYR A 2 -5.19 9.00 2.49
N ALA A 3 -6.35 9.52 2.06
CA ALA A 3 -7.29 8.85 1.17
C ALA A 3 -7.60 9.67 -0.12
N PHE A 4 -7.91 8.99 -1.25
CA PHE A 4 -8.04 9.63 -2.58
C PHE A 4 -9.24 9.14 -3.42
N ARG A 5 -9.70 9.95 -4.40
CA ARG A 5 -10.66 9.56 -5.47
C ARG A 5 -10.19 9.97 -6.89
N SER A 6 -10.55 9.19 -7.92
CA SER A 6 -10.28 9.39 -9.36
C SER A 6 -11.34 10.25 -10.04
N THR A 7 -10.97 10.88 -11.17
CA THR A 7 -11.84 11.73 -12.01
C THR A 7 -12.23 11.14 -13.37
N GLY A 8 -12.03 9.85 -13.64
CA GLY A 8 -12.30 9.26 -14.97
C GLY A 8 -13.12 7.96 -14.98
N ARG A 9 -14.22 7.93 -15.76
CA ARG A 9 -14.88 6.68 -16.21
C ARG A 9 -14.11 6.12 -17.41
N LEU A 10 -13.77 4.83 -17.42
CA LEU A 10 -13.29 4.15 -18.62
C LEU A 10 -14.00 2.81 -18.84
N PHE A 11 -14.56 2.65 -20.03
CA PHE A 11 -15.10 1.41 -20.58
C PHE A 11 -13.96 0.47 -21.02
N MET A 12 -14.11 -0.84 -20.80
CA MET A 12 -13.18 -1.87 -21.29
C MET A 12 -13.79 -2.61 -22.49
N SER A 13 -13.01 -2.75 -23.56
CA SER A 13 -13.23 -3.71 -24.66
C SER A 13 -12.06 -4.69 -24.67
N SER A 14 -12.37 -5.98 -24.67
CA SER A 14 -11.42 -7.09 -24.57
C SER A 14 -10.89 -7.53 -25.93
N ARG A 15 -9.60 -7.88 -26.03
CA ARG A 15 -9.10 -9.08 -26.76
C ARG A 15 -7.58 -9.26 -26.60
N GLY A 16 -7.17 -10.52 -26.39
CA GLY A 16 -5.86 -11.08 -26.78
C GLY A 16 -4.87 -11.32 -25.64
N GLY A 17 -4.65 -12.59 -25.27
CA GLY A 17 -3.60 -13.02 -24.33
C GLY A 17 -2.26 -13.34 -25.02
N PRO A 18 -1.16 -13.55 -24.27
CA PRO A 18 0.09 -14.05 -24.85
C PRO A 18 0.64 -15.35 -24.22
N THR A 19 1.37 -16.09 -25.05
CA THR A 19 2.18 -17.29 -24.76
C THR A 19 3.60 -16.97 -24.25
N LEU A 20 4.21 -17.96 -23.57
CA LEU A 20 5.55 -17.94 -22.95
C LEU A 20 6.70 -17.59 -23.92
N ALA A 21 7.64 -16.74 -23.49
CA ALA A 21 9.09 -17.03 -23.39
C ALA A 21 9.96 -15.82 -23.01
N SER A 22 11.03 -16.14 -22.28
CA SER A 22 12.26 -15.38 -21.96
C SER A 22 12.24 -14.40 -20.77
N LEU A 23 12.92 -14.87 -19.70
CA LEU A 23 13.53 -14.07 -18.65
C LEU A 23 14.63 -13.19 -19.26
N ILE A 24 14.35 -11.90 -19.47
CA ILE A 24 15.37 -10.87 -19.61
C ILE A 24 14.93 -9.70 -18.74
N TYR A 25 15.76 -9.34 -17.77
CA TYR A 25 15.58 -8.25 -16.82
C TYR A 25 15.23 -6.94 -17.55
N LYS A 26 13.94 -6.59 -17.57
CA LYS A 26 13.49 -5.27 -18.03
C LYS A 26 13.52 -4.29 -16.86
N VAL A 27 14.65 -3.63 -16.65
CA VAL A 27 14.69 -2.34 -15.95
C VAL A 27 13.85 -1.37 -16.80
N ARG A 28 12.63 -1.06 -16.37
CA ARG A 28 11.74 -0.14 -17.10
C ARG A 28 11.86 1.25 -16.51
N PHE A 29 12.38 2.18 -17.30
CA PHE A 29 12.43 3.59 -16.96
C PHE A 29 11.06 4.25 -17.25
N CYS A 30 10.48 4.92 -16.27
CA CYS A 30 9.45 5.93 -16.50
C CYS A 30 10.14 7.29 -16.53
N GLN A 31 10.26 7.91 -17.71
CA GLN A 31 10.76 9.29 -17.84
C GLN A 31 9.57 10.24 -18.08
N ALA A 32 9.53 11.31 -17.31
CA ALA A 32 8.76 12.51 -17.62
C ALA A 32 9.71 13.70 -17.53
N SER A 33 9.78 14.52 -18.57
CA SER A 33 10.63 15.71 -18.63
C SER A 33 9.78 16.96 -18.43
N ALA A 34 10.25 17.87 -17.56
CA ALA A 34 9.89 19.29 -17.57
C ALA A 34 11.10 20.13 -17.14
N LEU A 35 11.02 21.41 -17.48
CA LEU A 35 12.10 22.40 -17.62
C LEU A 35 12.79 22.79 -16.31
N ASN A 36 14.12 22.82 -16.35
CA ASN A 36 15.09 23.33 -15.36
C ASN A 36 15.19 22.60 -14.01
N GLY A 37 16.28 21.83 -13.84
CA GLY A 37 16.63 21.10 -12.61
C GLY A 37 16.28 19.61 -12.75
N ALA A 38 17.25 18.71 -12.62
CA ALA A 38 17.08 17.30 -13.00
C ALA A 38 15.88 16.66 -12.26
N ALA A 39 14.83 16.30 -13.01
CA ALA A 39 13.61 15.71 -12.47
C ALA A 39 13.94 14.41 -11.70
N LEU A 40 13.36 14.26 -10.50
CA LEU A 40 13.45 13.03 -9.72
C LEU A 40 13.05 11.84 -10.61
N LYS A 41 13.99 10.92 -10.81
CA LYS A 41 13.76 9.70 -11.58
C LYS A 41 13.61 8.51 -10.63
N LEU A 42 12.46 7.87 -10.70
CA LEU A 42 12.15 6.66 -9.96
C LEU A 42 12.28 5.44 -10.87
N VAL A 43 12.89 4.39 -10.35
CA VAL A 43 13.03 3.09 -11.02
C VAL A 43 12.41 2.00 -10.19
N GLU A 44 11.76 1.06 -10.87
CA GLU A 44 11.24 -0.14 -10.22
C GLU A 44 12.42 -1.02 -9.79
N ALA A 45 12.53 -1.28 -8.50
CA ALA A 45 13.58 -2.08 -7.88
C ALA A 45 13.02 -3.46 -7.53
N HIS A 46 13.74 -4.52 -7.93
CA HIS A 46 13.45 -5.86 -7.48
C HIS A 46 13.80 -5.99 -5.99
N VAL A 47 12.88 -6.52 -5.19
CA VAL A 47 13.11 -6.83 -3.79
C VAL A 47 12.94 -8.32 -3.60
N ASP A 48 13.98 -8.97 -3.10
CA ASP A 48 13.89 -10.35 -2.63
C ASP A 48 13.24 -10.34 -1.24
N TRP A 49 11.91 -10.50 -1.21
CA TRP A 49 11.15 -10.49 0.02
C TRP A 49 11.47 -11.68 0.92
N ALA A 50 11.79 -12.83 0.33
CA ALA A 50 12.09 -14.05 1.06
C ALA A 50 13.35 -13.89 1.94
N SER A 51 14.42 -13.28 1.42
CA SER A 51 15.63 -13.01 2.23
C SER A 51 15.45 -11.93 3.27
N GLN A 52 14.45 -11.05 3.15
CA GLN A 52 14.16 -10.05 4.18
C GLN A 52 13.42 -10.63 5.40
N LEU A 53 12.77 -11.79 5.25
CA LEU A 53 11.95 -12.41 6.29
C LEU A 53 12.71 -13.36 7.20
N THR A 54 13.78 -13.99 6.72
CA THR A 54 14.60 -14.94 7.51
C THR A 54 15.19 -14.33 8.78
N ALA A 55 15.23 -13.00 8.88
CA ALA A 55 15.67 -12.33 10.09
C ALA A 55 14.55 -12.16 11.14
N HIS A 56 13.26 -12.23 10.78
CA HIS A 56 12.32 -11.24 11.32
C HIS A 56 10.79 -11.48 11.17
N THR A 57 10.32 -12.71 11.00
CA THR A 57 8.86 -13.00 10.91
C THR A 57 8.12 -12.80 12.23
N ALA A 58 7.14 -11.90 12.25
CA ALA A 58 6.32 -11.69 13.43
C ALA A 58 5.34 -12.87 13.61
N ARG A 59 5.44 -13.56 14.76
CA ARG A 59 4.52 -14.65 15.14
C ARG A 59 3.11 -14.09 15.33
N ILE A 60 2.09 -14.71 14.76
CA ILE A 60 0.68 -14.29 14.90
C ILE A 60 -0.19 -15.29 15.67
N ARG A 61 0.17 -16.58 15.73
CA ARG A 61 -0.54 -17.54 16.58
C ARG A 61 -0.37 -17.19 18.05
N GLY A 62 -1.50 -17.21 18.76
CA GLY A 62 -1.56 -16.94 20.20
C GLY A 62 -1.42 -15.46 20.56
N ARG A 63 -1.43 -14.55 19.57
CA ARG A 63 -1.45 -13.11 19.88
C ARG A 63 -2.70 -12.77 20.67
N LYS A 64 -2.48 -12.08 21.78
CA LYS A 64 -3.53 -11.50 22.60
C LYS A 64 -4.37 -10.55 21.73
N TRP A 65 -5.69 -10.64 21.81
CA TRP A 65 -6.65 -9.79 21.07
C TRP A 65 -6.76 -10.00 19.57
N LEU A 66 -6.02 -10.94 18.97
CA LEU A 66 -6.24 -11.32 17.57
C LEU A 66 -7.31 -12.44 17.50
N PRO A 67 -8.50 -12.19 16.92
CA PRO A 67 -9.56 -13.19 16.85
C PRO A 67 -9.09 -14.48 16.16
N GLY A 68 -9.46 -15.62 16.75
CA GLY A 68 -9.09 -16.93 16.21
C GLY A 68 -7.61 -17.31 16.33
N SER A 69 -6.75 -16.46 16.91
CA SER A 69 -5.28 -16.68 16.95
C SER A 69 -4.84 -17.95 17.69
N HIS A 70 -5.72 -18.50 18.54
CA HIS A 70 -5.47 -19.73 19.31
C HIS A 70 -6.03 -20.98 18.61
N GLY A 71 -6.70 -20.82 17.46
CA GLY A 71 -7.26 -21.93 16.70
C GLY A 71 -6.16 -22.82 16.09
N PRO A 72 -6.38 -24.14 15.97
CA PRO A 72 -5.36 -25.07 15.47
C PRO A 72 -4.92 -24.76 14.03
N LYS A 73 -5.84 -24.24 13.21
CA LYS A 73 -5.57 -23.87 11.79
C LYS A 73 -5.06 -22.44 11.59
N PHE A 74 -4.95 -21.62 12.65
CA PHE A 74 -4.43 -20.26 12.52
C PHE A 74 -2.94 -20.30 12.15
N PRO A 75 -2.42 -19.48 11.22
CA PRO A 75 -1.00 -19.57 10.84
C PRO A 75 -0.08 -19.21 12.02
N GLU A 76 1.10 -19.84 12.07
CA GLU A 76 2.09 -19.55 13.13
C GLU A 76 2.68 -18.14 12.96
N PHE A 77 3.02 -17.79 11.71
CA PHE A 77 3.65 -16.54 11.32
C PHE A 77 2.89 -15.89 10.17
N LEU A 78 3.06 -14.58 10.00
CA LEU A 78 2.63 -13.90 8.77
C LEU A 78 3.37 -14.47 7.55
N ALA A 79 2.67 -14.57 6.43
CA ALA A 79 3.27 -15.03 5.19
C ALA A 79 4.16 -13.94 4.56
N PRO A 80 5.20 -14.35 3.81
CA PRO A 80 5.97 -13.44 2.97
C PRO A 80 5.10 -12.60 2.06
N PRO A 81 5.52 -11.37 1.71
CA PRO A 81 5.02 -10.75 0.51
C PRO A 81 5.22 -11.66 -0.71
N LYS A 82 4.14 -11.92 -1.43
CA LYS A 82 4.14 -12.55 -2.75
C LYS A 82 5.01 -11.72 -3.71
N ASP A 83 5.94 -12.39 -4.38
CA ASP A 83 6.80 -11.78 -5.39
C ASP A 83 5.96 -11.09 -6.47
N GLY A 84 6.35 -9.86 -6.81
CA GLY A 84 5.67 -9.04 -7.80
C GLY A 84 4.34 -8.43 -7.36
N TYR A 85 3.87 -8.62 -6.11
CA TYR A 85 2.63 -7.98 -5.66
C TYR A 85 2.80 -6.51 -5.26
N VAL A 86 3.85 -6.19 -4.50
CA VAL A 86 4.19 -4.81 -4.15
C VAL A 86 5.33 -4.35 -5.04
N HIS A 87 5.04 -3.40 -5.93
CA HIS A 87 6.05 -2.79 -6.79
C HIS A 87 6.84 -1.74 -6.01
N VAL A 88 8.15 -1.91 -5.91
CA VAL A 88 9.02 -1.00 -5.15
C VAL A 88 9.71 -0.04 -6.10
N PHE A 89 9.65 1.26 -5.80
CA PHE A 89 10.28 2.31 -6.58
C PHE A 89 11.28 3.08 -5.73
N THR A 90 12.50 3.22 -6.23
CA THR A 90 13.56 3.99 -5.56
C THR A 90 14.07 5.09 -6.48
N PRO A 91 14.62 6.19 -5.95
CA PRO A 91 15.46 7.08 -6.73
C PRO A 91 16.63 6.32 -7.36
N VAL A 92 17.03 6.71 -8.58
CA VAL A 92 18.21 6.13 -9.26
C VAL A 92 19.50 6.50 -8.54
N GLU A 93 19.56 7.72 -8.01
CA GLU A 93 20.70 8.28 -7.30
C GLU A 93 20.24 8.86 -5.96
N LYS A 94 21.17 9.27 -5.10
CA LYS A 94 20.80 10.05 -3.92
C LYS A 94 20.22 11.37 -4.39
N VAL A 95 18.99 11.67 -4.00
CA VAL A 95 18.29 12.88 -4.42
C VAL A 95 18.20 13.84 -3.25
N ASP A 96 18.58 15.08 -3.52
CA ASP A 96 18.34 16.24 -2.67
C ASP A 96 17.32 17.11 -3.40
N CYS A 97 16.04 16.78 -3.22
CA CYS A 97 14.93 17.54 -3.77
C CYS A 97 13.93 17.84 -2.67
N SER A 98 13.19 18.92 -2.85
CA SER A 98 12.08 19.25 -1.97
C SER A 98 10.97 18.18 -2.04
N PRO A 99 10.14 18.07 -1.00
CA PRO A 99 8.95 17.22 -1.04
C PRO A 99 8.02 17.47 -2.23
N GLU A 100 7.84 18.72 -2.64
CA GLU A 100 7.01 19.10 -3.79
C GLU A 100 7.58 18.59 -5.10
N GLU A 101 8.91 18.62 -5.25
CA GLU A 101 9.61 18.08 -6.42
C GLU A 101 9.53 16.55 -6.51
N CYS A 102 9.24 15.86 -5.41
CA CYS A 102 8.96 14.41 -5.44
C CYS A 102 7.63 14.09 -6.14
N ALA A 103 6.65 14.99 -6.02
CA ALA A 103 5.26 14.71 -6.32
C ALA A 103 5.00 14.36 -7.81
N PRO A 104 5.60 15.03 -8.82
CA PRO A 104 5.42 14.66 -10.22
C PRO A 104 5.85 13.23 -10.54
N ALA A 105 7.00 12.79 -10.00
CA ALA A 105 7.54 11.45 -10.20
C ALA A 105 6.67 10.39 -9.50
N MET A 106 6.25 10.66 -8.25
CA MET A 106 5.33 9.81 -7.51
C MET A 106 4.00 9.65 -8.26
N ARG A 107 3.41 10.75 -8.73
CA ARG A 107 2.17 10.74 -9.52
C ARG A 107 2.32 9.88 -10.77
N GLN A 108 3.43 10.00 -11.50
CA GLN A 108 3.65 9.22 -12.70
C GLN A 108 3.69 7.71 -12.41
N VAL A 109 4.38 7.30 -11.34
CA VAL A 109 4.44 5.91 -10.89
C VAL A 109 3.06 5.42 -10.43
N ILE A 110 2.33 6.22 -9.64
CA ILE A 110 0.97 5.88 -9.18
C ILE A 110 0.04 5.62 -10.38
N ARG A 111 0.06 6.50 -11.38
CA ARG A 111 -0.76 6.34 -12.59
C ARG A 111 -0.37 5.09 -13.38
N ASP A 112 0.92 4.82 -13.53
CA ASP A 112 1.36 3.66 -14.29
C ASP A 112 1.01 2.34 -13.59
N VAL A 113 1.41 2.20 -12.32
CA VAL A 113 1.27 0.95 -11.58
C VAL A 113 -0.19 0.66 -11.23
N LEU A 114 -0.91 1.67 -10.75
CA LEU A 114 -2.21 1.43 -10.17
C LEU A 114 -3.36 1.68 -11.15
N GLU A 115 -3.23 2.65 -12.05
CA GLU A 115 -4.31 3.01 -12.96
C GLU A 115 -4.19 2.32 -14.32
N ARG A 116 -2.98 2.24 -14.88
CA ARG A 116 -2.75 1.55 -16.16
C ARG A 116 -2.58 0.06 -15.99
N ARG A 117 -1.66 -0.37 -15.12
CA ARG A 117 -1.35 -1.79 -14.90
C ARG A 117 -2.36 -2.49 -13.98
N LYS A 118 -3.14 -1.73 -13.22
CA LYS A 118 -4.17 -2.24 -12.29
C LYS A 118 -3.59 -3.12 -11.17
N GLU A 119 -2.37 -2.81 -10.75
CA GLU A 119 -1.73 -3.43 -9.59
C GLU A 119 -2.36 -2.87 -8.30
N GLY A 120 -2.34 -3.67 -7.23
CA GLY A 120 -3.00 -3.32 -5.97
C GLY A 120 -2.17 -2.42 -5.05
N ALA A 121 -0.84 -2.47 -5.15
CA ALA A 121 0.03 -1.76 -4.22
C ALA A 121 1.37 -1.37 -4.83
N LEU A 122 1.94 -0.28 -4.32
CA LEU A 122 3.31 0.12 -4.59
C LEU A 122 3.97 0.76 -3.37
N LEU A 123 5.29 0.76 -3.37
CA LEU A 123 6.14 1.23 -2.28
C LEU A 123 7.22 2.18 -2.82
N PHE A 124 7.26 3.43 -2.36
CA PHE A 124 8.37 4.35 -2.61
C PHE A 124 9.42 4.27 -1.50
N ARG A 125 10.67 3.92 -1.86
CA ARG A 125 11.83 3.77 -0.96
C ARG A 125 12.86 4.86 -1.22
N GLY A 126 13.34 5.52 -0.16
CA GLY A 126 14.53 6.37 -0.24
C GLY A 126 14.28 7.78 -0.79
N LEU A 127 13.05 8.27 -0.72
CA LEU A 127 12.74 9.68 -0.98
C LEU A 127 13.32 10.58 0.14
N PRO A 128 13.50 11.89 -0.09
CA PRO A 128 13.96 12.86 0.92
C PRO A 128 12.82 13.48 1.76
N LEU A 129 11.91 12.65 2.28
CA LEU A 129 10.77 13.00 3.17
C LEU A 129 10.97 12.52 4.63
N ALA A 130 11.33 13.36 5.58
CA ALA A 130 11.59 12.90 6.95
C ALA A 130 10.39 13.03 7.90
N THR A 131 9.51 14.00 7.66
CA THR A 131 8.47 14.38 8.63
C THR A 131 7.05 14.27 8.06
N ALA A 132 6.04 14.44 8.93
CA ALA A 132 4.65 14.53 8.50
C ALA A 132 4.43 15.72 7.55
N GLU A 133 5.13 16.84 7.77
CA GLU A 133 5.10 18.04 6.94
C GLU A 133 5.72 17.79 5.56
N ASP A 134 6.85 17.07 5.49
CA ASP A 134 7.42 16.67 4.20
C ASP A 134 6.43 15.81 3.41
N PHE A 135 5.84 14.81 4.08
CA PHE A 135 4.84 13.96 3.45
C PHE A 135 3.62 14.76 2.98
N SER A 136 3.11 15.67 3.82
CA SER A 136 2.02 16.58 3.50
C SER A 136 2.32 17.42 2.24
N ARG A 137 3.48 18.06 2.18
CA ARG A 137 3.92 18.89 1.04
C ARG A 137 4.00 18.08 -0.26
N ALA A 138 4.48 16.84 -0.19
CA ALA A 138 4.47 15.93 -1.33
C ALA A 138 3.04 15.53 -1.74
N LEU A 139 2.15 15.24 -0.77
CA LEU A 139 0.76 14.85 -1.04
C LEU A 139 -0.08 15.97 -1.67
N VAL A 140 0.02 17.19 -1.15
CA VAL A 140 -0.72 18.36 -1.67
C VAL A 140 -0.31 18.66 -3.11
N ASN A 141 0.96 18.41 -3.47
CA ASN A 141 1.47 18.61 -4.82
C ASN A 141 1.31 17.38 -5.73
N LEU A 142 0.76 16.27 -5.22
CA LEU A 142 0.57 15.04 -5.97
C LEU A 142 -0.48 15.17 -7.07
N GLY A 143 -1.35 16.19 -6.99
CA GLY A 143 -2.41 16.44 -7.96
C GLY A 143 -3.52 15.39 -7.93
N LEU A 144 -3.68 14.69 -6.80
CA LEU A 144 -4.80 13.79 -6.55
C LEU A 144 -5.82 14.49 -5.65
N LYS A 145 -7.10 14.10 -5.76
CA LYS A 145 -8.15 14.63 -4.89
C LYS A 145 -8.02 14.01 -3.49
N LEU A 146 -7.53 14.80 -2.55
CA LEU A 146 -7.43 14.50 -1.14
C LEU A 146 -8.83 14.44 -0.49
N THR A 147 -9.11 13.39 0.29
CA THR A 147 -10.34 13.24 1.07
C THR A 147 -10.05 13.12 2.57
N SER A 148 -10.79 13.87 3.39
CA SER A 148 -10.71 13.77 4.85
C SER A 148 -11.36 12.48 5.37
N TYR A 149 -10.80 11.94 6.45
CA TYR A 149 -11.38 10.83 7.17
C TYR A 149 -12.69 11.27 7.85
N LYS A 150 -13.82 10.82 7.31
CA LYS A 150 -15.17 11.18 7.78
C LYS A 150 -16.01 9.93 7.96
N GLY A 151 -16.70 9.85 9.10
CA GLY A 151 -17.56 8.70 9.44
C GLY A 151 -16.80 7.45 9.86
N GLY A 152 -15.49 7.57 10.13
CA GLY A 152 -14.67 6.48 10.59
C GLY A 152 -14.79 6.22 12.10
N GLY A 153 -14.62 4.97 12.54
CA GLY A 153 -14.73 4.58 13.96
C GLY A 153 -13.42 4.65 14.74
N GLY A 154 -12.27 4.54 14.04
CA GLY A 154 -10.96 4.64 14.66
C GLY A 154 -10.60 6.08 15.03
N ILE A 155 -9.99 6.27 16.20
CA ILE A 155 -9.40 7.54 16.63
C ILE A 155 -8.17 7.83 15.78
N ARG A 156 -8.10 9.06 15.28
CA ARG A 156 -6.96 9.60 14.54
C ARG A 156 -6.76 11.05 14.94
N HIS A 157 -5.51 11.48 14.99
CA HIS A 157 -5.16 12.89 15.13
C HIS A 157 -4.41 13.38 13.90
N GLN A 158 -4.64 14.65 13.58
CA GLN A 158 -3.97 15.31 12.49
C GLN A 158 -2.54 15.67 12.89
N LEU A 159 -1.56 15.26 12.08
CA LEU A 159 -0.14 15.59 12.27
C LEU A 159 0.30 16.75 11.38
N ALA A 160 -0.25 16.84 10.16
CA ALA A 160 -0.01 17.94 9.22
C ALA A 160 -1.22 18.12 8.29
N GLU A 161 -1.18 19.10 7.39
CA GLU A 161 -2.23 19.26 6.38
C GLU A 161 -2.36 17.96 5.56
N ALA A 162 -3.59 17.42 5.50
CA ALA A 162 -3.85 16.17 4.80
C ALA A 162 -2.99 14.96 5.26
N VAL A 163 -2.59 14.93 6.53
CA VAL A 163 -1.87 13.81 7.14
C VAL A 163 -2.39 13.56 8.55
N ASP A 164 -3.04 12.42 8.74
CA ASP A 164 -3.49 11.94 10.05
C ASP A 164 -2.65 10.73 10.50
N THR A 165 -2.66 10.39 11.79
CA THR A 165 -2.20 9.06 12.22
C THR A 165 -3.01 7.95 11.58
N ALA A 166 -2.38 6.80 11.34
CA ALA A 166 -3.07 5.65 10.75
C ALA A 166 -4.11 5.06 11.72
N SER A 167 -3.73 4.96 12.98
CA SER A 167 -4.54 4.50 14.10
C SER A 167 -3.82 4.90 15.38
N ASP A 168 -4.58 5.35 16.39
CA ASP A 168 -4.08 5.59 17.75
C ASP A 168 -4.42 4.43 18.70
N GLU A 169 -4.79 3.26 18.14
CA GLU A 169 -5.03 2.06 18.92
C GLU A 169 -3.74 1.62 19.65
N PRO A 170 -3.86 1.06 20.87
CA PRO A 170 -2.72 0.51 21.59
C PRO A 170 -1.92 -0.50 20.74
N PRO A 171 -0.57 -0.47 20.79
CA PRO A 171 0.29 -1.30 19.93
C PRO A 171 0.17 -2.81 20.16
N GLU A 172 -0.42 -3.24 21.29
CA GLU A 172 -0.76 -4.63 21.56
C GLU A 172 -1.95 -5.15 20.75
N PHE A 173 -2.76 -4.26 20.14
CA PHE A 173 -3.89 -4.66 19.31
C PHE A 173 -3.46 -4.99 17.89
N CYS A 174 -4.06 -6.05 17.35
CA CYS A 174 -3.91 -6.42 15.95
C CYS A 174 -5.14 -5.96 15.19
N ILE A 175 -4.94 -5.03 14.25
CA ILE A 175 -6.00 -4.59 13.35
C ILE A 175 -6.15 -5.64 12.24
N GLU A 176 -7.35 -6.20 12.12
CA GLU A 176 -7.65 -7.24 11.12
C GLU A 176 -7.68 -6.66 9.69
N PRO A 177 -7.38 -7.46 8.65
CA PRO A 177 -7.50 -7.01 7.28
C PRO A 177 -8.91 -6.51 6.96
N HIS A 178 -9.00 -5.30 6.40
CA HIS A 178 -10.26 -4.67 6.02
C HIS A 178 -10.04 -3.67 4.87
N HIS A 179 -11.13 -3.22 4.26
CA HIS A 179 -11.14 -2.06 3.39
C HIS A 179 -11.47 -0.80 4.21
N ASP A 180 -10.68 0.26 4.07
CA ASP A 180 -10.88 1.50 4.85
C ASP A 180 -12.26 2.11 4.54
N LEU A 181 -13.01 2.46 5.60
CA LEU A 181 -14.35 3.04 5.51
C LEU A 181 -15.39 2.24 4.69
N ALA A 182 -15.21 0.93 4.56
CA ALA A 182 -16.07 0.05 3.74
C ALA A 182 -17.55 -0.06 4.20
N TYR A 183 -17.84 0.42 5.41
CA TYR A 183 -19.18 0.52 5.99
C TYR A 183 -19.82 1.90 5.75
N THR A 184 -19.19 2.76 4.95
CA THR A 184 -19.69 4.10 4.62
C THR A 184 -19.98 4.23 3.13
N ASN A 185 -20.82 5.21 2.76
CA ASN A 185 -21.00 5.60 1.35
C ASN A 185 -19.84 6.44 0.80
N HIS A 186 -18.85 6.76 1.63
CA HIS A 186 -17.74 7.66 1.34
C HIS A 186 -16.39 6.98 1.60
N TYR A 187 -16.16 5.84 0.95
CA TYR A 187 -14.87 5.16 1.00
C TYR A 187 -13.84 5.76 0.02
N PRO A 188 -12.54 5.59 0.31
CA PRO A 188 -11.45 5.97 -0.58
C PRO A 188 -11.20 4.93 -1.68
N GLU A 189 -10.70 5.40 -2.82
CA GLU A 189 -10.16 4.53 -3.87
C GLU A 189 -8.69 4.19 -3.66
N LYS A 190 -7.96 5.08 -2.98
CA LYS A 190 -6.54 4.90 -2.68
C LYS A 190 -6.28 5.34 -1.26
N ILE A 191 -5.33 4.67 -0.61
CA ILE A 191 -4.82 5.03 0.69
C ILE A 191 -3.30 5.14 0.64
N MET A 192 -2.75 6.16 1.27
CA MET A 192 -1.32 6.38 1.36
C MET A 192 -0.86 6.28 2.80
N PHE A 193 0.14 5.44 3.06
CA PHE A 193 0.82 5.39 4.34
C PHE A 193 2.21 5.99 4.19
N PHE A 194 2.62 6.68 5.25
CA PHE A 194 3.97 7.18 5.40
C PHE A 194 4.47 6.74 6.75
N CYS A 195 5.71 6.28 6.81
CA CYS A 195 6.30 6.00 8.08
C CYS A 195 7.50 6.88 8.39
N ILE A 196 7.35 7.51 9.54
CA ILE A 196 8.34 8.33 10.21
C ILE A 196 9.30 7.41 10.99
N ASP A 197 8.75 6.56 11.86
CA ASP A 197 9.52 5.69 12.75
C ASP A 197 9.14 4.20 12.58
N PRO A 198 10.04 3.35 12.04
CA PRO A 198 9.77 1.93 11.92
C PRO A 198 9.83 1.22 13.28
N PRO A 199 9.00 0.19 13.50
CA PRO A 199 9.07 -0.63 14.72
C PRO A 199 10.43 -1.37 14.84
N PRO A 200 10.89 -1.67 16.06
CA PRO A 200 12.11 -2.41 16.27
C PRO A 200 12.11 -3.78 15.57
N PRO A 201 13.29 -4.31 15.20
CA PRO A 201 13.34 -5.58 14.51
C PRO A 201 12.77 -6.74 15.34
N GLY A 202 11.74 -7.41 14.81
CA GLY A 202 11.14 -8.61 15.42
C GLY A 202 9.95 -8.34 16.33
N THR A 203 9.54 -7.08 16.48
CA THR A 203 8.37 -6.71 17.32
C THR A 203 7.05 -6.69 16.56
N GLY A 204 7.07 -6.91 15.24
CA GLY A 204 5.91 -6.78 14.37
C GLY A 204 5.71 -5.34 13.88
N GLY A 205 4.44 -4.93 13.71
CA GLY A 205 4.06 -3.60 13.22
C GLY A 205 3.97 -3.51 11.69
N GLU A 206 3.98 -4.65 11.00
CA GLU A 206 3.78 -4.71 9.55
C GLU A 206 2.36 -4.30 9.16
N THR A 207 2.23 -3.45 8.14
CA THR A 207 0.94 -3.26 7.46
C THR A 207 0.69 -4.45 6.55
N VAL A 208 -0.31 -5.27 6.89
CA VAL A 208 -0.67 -6.43 6.10
C VAL A 208 -1.54 -6.02 4.92
N LEU A 209 -1.16 -6.42 3.71
CA LEU A 209 -2.02 -6.26 2.52
C LEU A 209 -2.45 -7.64 2.04
N ALA A 210 -3.66 -7.71 1.50
CA ALA A 210 -4.24 -8.91 0.94
C ALA A 210 -4.95 -8.57 -0.37
N ASP A 211 -4.79 -9.42 -1.37
CA ASP A 211 -5.52 -9.25 -2.64
C ASP A 211 -6.88 -9.94 -2.54
N VAL A 212 -7.94 -9.16 -2.39
CA VAL A 212 -9.29 -9.73 -2.32
C VAL A 212 -9.69 -10.40 -3.65
N ARG A 213 -9.04 -10.08 -4.77
CA ARG A 213 -9.22 -10.78 -6.06
C ARG A 213 -8.67 -12.22 -6.00
N ASP A 214 -7.64 -12.46 -5.20
CA ASP A 214 -7.10 -13.80 -4.94
C ASP A 214 -7.91 -14.53 -3.84
N ILE A 215 -8.52 -13.80 -2.90
CA ILE A 215 -9.31 -14.37 -1.80
C ILE A 215 -10.70 -14.83 -2.26
N LEU A 216 -11.45 -13.98 -2.97
CA LEU A 216 -12.85 -14.24 -3.31
C LEU A 216 -13.06 -15.60 -4.02
N PRO A 217 -12.22 -16.02 -4.99
CA PRO A 217 -12.36 -17.33 -5.65
C PRO A 217 -12.07 -18.54 -4.74
N ARG A 218 -11.41 -18.32 -3.59
CA ARG A 218 -11.04 -19.35 -2.62
C ARG A 218 -12.07 -19.51 -1.49
N LEU A 219 -13.03 -18.60 -1.38
CA LEU A 219 -14.12 -18.71 -0.43
C LEU A 219 -15.07 -19.85 -0.83
N ASP A 220 -15.74 -20.41 0.16
CA ASP A 220 -16.79 -21.41 -0.06
C ASP A 220 -17.86 -20.84 -1.01
N LYS A 221 -18.20 -21.60 -2.06
CA LYS A 221 -19.13 -21.17 -3.09
C LYS A 221 -20.52 -20.90 -2.53
N ASP A 222 -20.94 -21.63 -1.50
CA ASP A 222 -22.24 -21.45 -0.88
C ASP A 222 -22.28 -20.14 -0.08
N VAL A 223 -21.16 -19.76 0.56
CA VAL A 223 -21.02 -18.46 1.22
C VAL A 223 -21.06 -17.32 0.19
N VAL A 224 -20.38 -17.48 -0.94
CA VAL A 224 -20.40 -16.47 -2.02
C VAL A 224 -21.79 -16.35 -2.65
N ALA A 225 -22.48 -17.48 -2.87
CA ALA A 225 -23.85 -17.50 -3.39
C ALA A 225 -24.83 -16.84 -2.42
N TRP A 226 -24.74 -17.16 -1.13
CA TRP A 226 -25.54 -16.54 -0.07
C TRP A 226 -25.31 -15.02 0.03
N ARG A 227 -24.05 -14.56 -0.08
CA ARG A 227 -23.76 -13.11 -0.17
C ARG A 227 -24.47 -12.48 -1.37
N ASN A 228 -24.47 -13.15 -2.51
CA ASN A 228 -25.03 -12.64 -3.76
C ASN A 228 -26.56 -12.72 -3.82
N SER A 229 -27.22 -13.49 -2.94
CA SER A 229 -28.69 -13.59 -2.91
C SER A 229 -29.39 -12.36 -2.32
N GLY A 230 -28.63 -11.31 -1.94
CA GLY A 230 -29.19 -10.06 -1.41
C GLY A 230 -29.72 -10.19 0.02
N SER A 231 -29.36 -11.26 0.73
CA SER A 231 -29.73 -11.48 2.14
C SER A 231 -28.97 -10.57 3.13
N LEU A 232 -28.04 -9.77 2.61
CA LEU A 232 -27.35 -8.66 3.30
C LEU A 232 -27.60 -7.38 2.50
N GLU A 233 -27.78 -6.24 3.18
CA GLU A 233 -27.77 -4.93 2.52
C GLU A 233 -26.47 -4.79 1.71
N SER A 234 -26.59 -4.69 0.39
CA SER A 234 -25.47 -4.83 -0.53
C SER A 234 -24.65 -3.53 -0.60
N CYS A 235 -23.47 -3.52 0.02
CA CYS A 235 -22.38 -2.68 -0.47
C CYS A 235 -21.72 -3.40 -1.66
N THR A 236 -22.05 -2.97 -2.88
CA THR A 236 -21.38 -3.48 -4.09
C THR A 236 -19.97 -2.92 -4.13
N TYR A 237 -19.00 -3.69 -3.65
CA TYR A 237 -17.59 -3.31 -3.63
C TYR A 237 -16.96 -3.44 -5.03
N ASN A 238 -16.69 -2.31 -5.70
CA ASN A 238 -15.63 -2.28 -6.70
C ASN A 238 -14.29 -2.22 -5.94
N ILE A 239 -13.67 -3.38 -5.78
CA ILE A 239 -12.49 -3.61 -4.95
C ILE A 239 -11.26 -2.98 -5.61
N PHE A 240 -10.80 -1.86 -5.06
CA PHE A 240 -9.42 -1.40 -5.20
C PHE A 240 -9.00 -0.82 -3.85
N LEU A 241 -8.43 -1.63 -2.96
CA LEU A 241 -7.59 -1.07 -1.91
C LEU A 241 -6.24 -0.81 -2.54
N LEU A 242 -6.03 0.45 -2.90
CA LEU A 242 -4.82 0.90 -3.54
C LEU A 242 -3.90 1.49 -2.47
N ALA A 243 -2.96 0.69 -1.95
CA ALA A 243 -2.01 1.15 -0.95
C ALA A 243 -0.77 1.74 -1.65
N VAL A 244 -0.52 3.04 -1.45
CA VAL A 244 0.78 3.64 -1.77
C VAL A 244 1.53 3.86 -0.47
N LEU A 245 2.60 3.12 -0.29
CA LEU A 245 3.44 3.24 0.88
C LEU A 245 4.62 4.15 0.49
N ALA A 246 4.83 5.28 1.15
CA ALA A 246 6.03 6.10 0.97
C ALA A 246 6.87 6.06 2.25
N TYR A 247 8.19 6.02 2.14
CA TYR A 247 9.07 6.12 3.31
C TYR A 247 10.46 6.59 2.94
N THR A 248 11.21 6.88 4.00
CA THR A 248 12.57 7.40 3.91
C THR A 248 13.49 6.67 4.85
N THR A 249 14.76 6.66 4.47
CA THR A 249 15.84 6.14 5.29
C THR A 249 16.41 7.31 6.08
N VAL A 250 16.05 7.44 7.36
CA VAL A 250 16.77 8.32 8.27
C VAL A 250 18.05 7.60 8.73
N GLY A 251 19.20 8.11 8.28
CA GLY A 251 20.53 7.68 8.74
C GLY A 251 21.17 6.54 7.95
N ASN A 252 22.51 6.44 8.04
CA ASN A 252 23.38 5.50 7.31
C ASN A 252 23.23 4.02 7.78
N ARG A 253 22.05 3.62 8.26
CA ARG A 253 21.73 2.23 8.61
C ARG A 253 20.68 1.72 7.63
N PRO A 254 20.86 0.54 7.02
CA PRO A 254 19.80 -0.10 6.25
C PRO A 254 18.64 -0.46 7.20
N SER A 255 17.63 0.41 7.30
CA SER A 255 16.44 0.17 8.10
C SER A 255 15.46 -0.72 7.31
N LYS A 256 15.10 -1.85 7.93
CA LYS A 256 14.28 -2.92 7.32
C LYS A 256 12.80 -2.62 7.53
N TRP A 257 12.19 -1.92 6.57
CA TRP A 257 10.73 -1.86 6.43
C TRP A 257 10.17 -3.25 6.09
N ARG A 258 9.01 -3.59 6.68
CA ARG A 258 8.40 -4.92 6.56
C ARG A 258 6.94 -4.81 6.15
N ILE A 259 6.67 -5.31 4.96
CA ILE A 259 5.34 -5.65 4.52
C ILE A 259 5.22 -7.16 4.76
N SER A 260 4.07 -7.61 5.24
CA SER A 260 3.70 -9.01 5.19
C SER A 260 2.40 -9.11 4.40
N LEU A 261 2.26 -10.10 3.53
CA LEU A 261 1.04 -10.29 2.75
C LEU A 261 0.37 -11.60 3.18
N MET A 262 -0.96 -11.66 3.14
CA MET A 262 -1.72 -12.91 3.24
C MET A 262 -2.35 -13.26 1.90
#